data_AF-A0A963X0Q6-F1
#
_entry.id   AF-A0A963X0Q6-F1
#
_cell.length_a   1.000
_cell.length_b   1.000
_cell.length_c   1.000
_cell.angle_alpha   90.00
_cell.angle_beta   90.00
_cell.angle_gamma   90.00
#
_symmetry.space_group_name_H-M   'P 1'
#
loop_
_entity.id
_entity.type
_entity.pdbx_description
1 polymer ?
#
loop_
_entity_poly.entity_id
_entity_poly.type
_entity_poly.pdbx_seq_one_letter_code
_entity_poly.pdbx_strand_id
1 'polypeptide(L)'
;MPRARDYVSLSSDAAFAVSGNLRILAWNRTAERIFGSSADDAVGRRCCDVVSAQMPNGEPLCGPDCHGGICFNTGTPFTIDNCLVQGAGQNAMRVRISSLIVPDAAPADESRTRALVFMHRLDGAHPQQPMPQPLHIRMLGRFSVALNHRPIATETWQRKAAVKLLKMLAMHTGQPVPRERLVEWLWPGVDDKRGRDRLKVAIHSLRQLLGSGNLIEHADKSYALPTAAVLLDVALFERLVSEGIRHARRQCPELAATRLGDALRLYRGDLLEEDAYEDWCAQARMRLRELYFEAAEYLADILMQRHSFDAAGRICDAALSREDCREVFHRLRMQCLLAQGRVEQAERQFRRCREALDRELGVKPLPETCGVADRIRALRAAGPSID
;
A
#
# COMPACT_ATOMS: atom_id res chain seq x y z
N MET A 1 13.27 -0.26 -31.23
CA MET A 1 13.46 -0.25 -29.76
C MET A 1 14.32 -1.44 -29.37
N PRO A 2 15.19 -1.34 -28.35
CA PRO A 2 15.96 -2.47 -27.84
C PRO A 2 15.02 -3.61 -27.44
N ARG A 3 15.41 -4.87 -27.69
CA ARG A 3 14.67 -6.02 -27.18
C ARG A 3 14.81 -6.05 -25.66
N ALA A 4 13.82 -6.59 -24.94
CA ALA A 4 13.84 -6.61 -23.47
C ALA A 4 15.13 -7.22 -22.89
N ARG A 5 15.67 -8.26 -23.54
CA ARG A 5 16.94 -8.89 -23.16
C ARG A 5 18.16 -7.97 -23.25
N ASP A 6 18.13 -6.91 -24.05
CA ASP A 6 19.25 -5.98 -24.21
C ASP A 6 19.49 -5.18 -22.92
N TYR A 7 18.44 -4.94 -22.11
CA TYR A 7 18.54 -4.31 -20.80
C TYR A 7 19.34 -5.12 -19.78
N VAL A 8 19.48 -6.44 -19.97
CA VAL A 8 20.32 -7.30 -19.11
C VAL A 8 21.78 -6.88 -19.20
N SER A 9 22.25 -6.59 -20.42
CA SER A 9 23.64 -6.17 -20.66
C SER A 9 23.95 -4.76 -20.14
N LEU A 10 22.91 -3.92 -20.00
CA LEU A 10 23.02 -2.53 -19.52
C LEU A 10 22.93 -2.41 -17.98
N SER A 11 22.54 -3.48 -17.30
CA SER A 11 22.42 -3.50 -15.84
C SER A 11 23.80 -3.54 -15.17
N SER A 12 24.02 -2.67 -14.18
CA SER A 12 25.18 -2.75 -13.29
C SER A 12 25.11 -3.94 -12.33
N ASP A 13 23.90 -4.28 -11.88
CA ASP A 13 23.63 -5.43 -11.02
C ASP A 13 23.64 -6.74 -11.80
N ALA A 14 23.79 -7.86 -11.09
CA ALA A 14 23.64 -9.18 -11.71
C ALA A 14 22.22 -9.35 -12.24
N ALA A 15 22.10 -9.62 -13.53
CA ALA A 15 20.80 -9.68 -14.18
C ALA A 15 20.75 -10.78 -15.23
N PHE A 16 19.55 -11.30 -15.44
CA PHE A 16 19.27 -12.23 -16.53
C PHE A 16 17.85 -12.08 -17.06
N ALA A 17 17.65 -12.49 -18.31
CA ALA A 17 16.34 -12.57 -18.94
C ALA A 17 15.87 -14.02 -18.94
N VAL A 18 14.57 -14.24 -18.74
CA VAL A 18 13.98 -15.59 -18.70
C VAL A 18 12.76 -15.69 -19.61
N SER A 19 12.58 -16.84 -20.26
CA SER A 19 11.42 -17.19 -21.10
C SER A 19 10.24 -17.75 -20.29
N GLY A 20 9.11 -18.04 -20.96
CA GLY A 20 7.93 -18.66 -20.32
C GLY A 20 8.16 -20.07 -19.76
N ASN A 21 9.13 -20.83 -20.30
CA ASN A 21 9.54 -22.14 -19.78
C ASN A 21 10.73 -22.06 -18.80
N LEU A 22 11.00 -20.87 -18.26
CA LEU A 22 12.03 -20.59 -17.27
C LEU A 22 13.46 -20.82 -17.73
N ARG A 23 13.73 -20.75 -19.05
CA ARG A 23 15.09 -20.81 -19.61
C ARG A 23 15.72 -19.43 -19.68
N ILE A 24 17.02 -19.36 -19.38
CA ILE A 24 17.79 -18.12 -19.43
C ILE A 24 18.01 -17.73 -20.91
N LEU A 25 17.62 -16.51 -21.28
CA LEU A 25 17.75 -15.96 -22.64
C LEU A 25 18.88 -14.94 -22.77
N ALA A 26 19.30 -14.35 -21.66
CA ALA A 26 20.44 -13.45 -21.59
C ALA A 26 20.99 -13.44 -20.16
N TRP A 27 22.30 -13.27 -20.03
CA TRP A 27 23.06 -13.35 -18.79
C TRP A 27 24.18 -12.31 -18.83
N ASN A 28 24.34 -11.49 -17.80
CA ASN A 28 25.34 -10.41 -17.83
C ASN A 28 26.63 -10.75 -17.05
N ARG A 29 27.70 -9.98 -17.31
CA ARG A 29 29.02 -10.18 -16.68
C ARG A 29 29.00 -10.09 -15.14
N THR A 30 28.06 -9.34 -14.57
CA THR A 30 27.92 -9.27 -13.10
C THR A 30 27.35 -10.58 -12.56
N ALA A 31 26.40 -11.21 -13.26
CA ALA A 31 25.89 -12.52 -12.94
C ALA A 31 26.96 -13.62 -13.12
N GLU A 32 27.78 -13.55 -14.18
CA GLU A 32 28.94 -14.46 -14.35
C GLU A 32 29.88 -14.42 -13.14
N ARG A 33 30.17 -13.23 -12.62
CA ARG A 33 31.00 -13.05 -11.43
C ARG A 33 30.38 -13.63 -10.16
N ILE A 34 29.06 -13.60 -10.04
CA ILE A 34 28.37 -14.15 -8.86
C ILE A 34 28.35 -15.68 -8.94
N PHE A 35 27.86 -16.26 -10.04
CA PHE A 35 27.58 -17.69 -10.14
C PHE A 35 28.72 -18.51 -10.74
N GLY A 36 29.75 -17.88 -11.29
CA GLY A 36 30.88 -18.55 -11.93
C GLY A 36 30.52 -19.24 -13.26
N SER A 37 29.28 -19.13 -13.72
CA SER A 37 28.81 -19.63 -15.00
C SER A 37 28.88 -18.51 -16.04
N SER A 38 29.57 -18.75 -17.15
CA SER A 38 29.61 -17.80 -18.26
C SER A 38 28.23 -17.67 -18.92
N ALA A 39 28.02 -16.63 -19.73
CA ALA A 39 26.81 -16.51 -20.53
C ALA A 39 26.61 -17.73 -21.45
N ASP A 40 27.69 -18.29 -22.01
CA ASP A 40 27.65 -19.48 -22.87
C ASP A 40 27.20 -20.73 -22.10
N ASP A 41 27.52 -20.82 -20.80
CA ASP A 41 27.09 -21.93 -19.94
C ASP A 41 25.67 -21.75 -19.41
N ALA A 42 25.26 -20.51 -19.13
CA ALA A 42 23.99 -20.20 -18.46
C ALA A 42 22.82 -20.10 -19.44
N VAL A 43 23.04 -19.48 -20.61
CA VAL A 43 21.98 -19.26 -21.60
C VAL A 43 21.47 -20.61 -22.14
N GLY A 44 20.15 -20.73 -22.24
CA GLY A 44 19.47 -21.96 -22.64
C GLY A 44 19.18 -22.91 -21.47
N ARG A 45 19.88 -22.83 -20.33
CA ARG A 45 19.55 -23.65 -19.14
C ARG A 45 18.34 -23.11 -18.39
N ARG A 46 17.70 -23.95 -17.58
CA ARG A 46 16.66 -23.48 -16.66
C ARG A 46 17.27 -22.63 -15.57
N CYS A 47 16.63 -21.53 -15.22
CA CYS A 47 17.18 -20.61 -14.22
C CYS A 47 17.34 -21.25 -12.84
N CYS A 48 16.51 -22.24 -12.47
CA CYS A 48 16.65 -22.97 -11.21
C CYS A 48 17.94 -23.81 -11.11
N ASP A 49 18.46 -24.29 -12.24
CA ASP A 49 19.66 -25.14 -12.30
C ASP A 49 20.96 -24.32 -12.25
N VAL A 50 20.85 -23.01 -12.44
CA VAL A 50 21.99 -22.08 -12.46
C VAL A 50 21.98 -21.21 -11.20
N VAL A 51 20.83 -20.65 -10.83
CA VAL A 51 20.70 -19.74 -9.68
C VAL A 51 20.58 -20.48 -8.36
N SER A 52 19.82 -21.59 -8.35
CA SER A 52 19.64 -22.50 -7.22
C SER A 52 19.49 -21.80 -5.85
N ALA A 53 18.66 -20.77 -5.78
CA ALA A 53 18.46 -19.99 -4.56
C ALA A 53 17.72 -20.77 -3.48
N GLN A 54 18.01 -20.44 -2.22
CA GLN A 54 17.37 -21.00 -1.03
C GLN A 54 17.05 -19.89 -0.03
N MET A 55 16.02 -20.09 0.77
CA MET A 55 15.70 -19.21 1.89
C MET A 55 16.76 -19.36 3.00
N PRO A 56 16.96 -18.35 3.88
CA PRO A 56 17.95 -18.43 4.96
C PRO A 56 17.72 -19.57 5.97
N ASN A 57 16.50 -20.10 6.03
CA ASN A 57 16.13 -21.27 6.84
C ASN A 57 16.47 -22.62 6.15
N GLY A 58 17.04 -22.59 4.94
CA GLY A 58 17.40 -23.78 4.15
C GLY A 58 16.31 -24.30 3.22
N GLU A 59 15.12 -23.69 3.20
CA GLU A 59 14.06 -24.10 2.28
C GLU A 59 14.42 -23.72 0.83
N PRO A 60 14.21 -24.62 -0.15
CA PRO A 60 14.54 -24.32 -1.54
C PRO A 60 13.60 -23.24 -2.10
N LEU A 61 14.20 -22.16 -2.64
CA LEU A 61 13.45 -21.10 -3.31
C LEU A 61 13.34 -21.36 -4.82
N CYS A 62 14.40 -21.91 -5.41
CA CYS A 62 14.44 -22.31 -6.80
C CYS A 62 14.06 -23.79 -6.96
N GLY A 63 13.25 -24.07 -7.97
CA GLY A 63 12.81 -25.40 -8.38
C GLY A 63 11.98 -25.32 -9.66
N PRO A 64 11.55 -26.45 -10.23
CA PRO A 64 10.75 -26.49 -11.45
C PRO A 64 9.44 -25.69 -11.36
N ASP A 65 8.81 -25.69 -10.18
CA ASP A 65 7.53 -25.03 -9.90
C ASP A 65 7.67 -23.89 -8.88
N CYS A 66 8.80 -23.17 -8.91
CA CYS A 66 9.04 -22.10 -7.95
C CYS A 66 8.03 -20.95 -8.09
N HIS A 67 7.76 -20.26 -6.97
CA HIS A 67 6.85 -19.12 -6.94
C HIS A 67 7.23 -18.03 -7.94
N GLY A 68 8.54 -17.79 -8.13
CA GLY A 68 9.03 -16.85 -9.16
C GLY A 68 8.59 -17.22 -10.57
N GLY A 69 8.63 -18.50 -10.93
CA GLY A 69 8.17 -18.98 -12.23
C GLY A 69 6.66 -18.79 -12.44
N ILE A 70 5.86 -19.09 -11.41
CA ILE A 70 4.41 -18.82 -11.40
C ILE A 70 4.15 -17.32 -11.61
N CYS A 71 4.89 -16.46 -10.90
CA CYS A 71 4.78 -15.01 -11.03
C CYS A 71 5.08 -14.54 -12.47
N PHE A 72 6.18 -15.00 -13.06
CA PHE A 72 6.56 -14.61 -14.42
C PHE A 72 5.47 -14.97 -15.44
N ASN A 73 4.92 -16.17 -15.34
CA ASN A 73 3.91 -16.68 -16.27
C ASN A 73 2.51 -16.08 -16.06
N THR A 74 2.16 -15.72 -14.82
CA THR A 74 0.91 -15.01 -14.50
C THR A 74 1.00 -13.50 -14.71
N GLY A 75 2.19 -12.99 -15.04
CA GLY A 75 2.42 -11.58 -15.29
C GLY A 75 2.47 -10.72 -14.03
N THR A 76 2.80 -11.31 -12.89
CA THR A 76 2.97 -10.60 -11.62
C THR A 76 4.46 -10.43 -11.32
N PRO A 77 4.92 -9.24 -10.88
CA PRO A 77 6.30 -9.06 -10.45
C PRO A 77 6.63 -9.95 -9.25
N PHE A 78 7.86 -10.47 -9.21
CA PHE A 78 8.37 -11.29 -8.12
C PHE A 78 9.43 -10.51 -7.35
N THR A 79 9.44 -10.60 -6.03
CA THR A 79 10.51 -10.04 -5.19
C THR A 79 10.72 -10.90 -3.97
N ILE A 80 11.98 -11.17 -3.65
CA ILE A 80 12.44 -11.71 -2.37
C ILE A 80 13.63 -10.91 -1.89
N ASP A 81 13.49 -10.34 -0.70
CA ASP A 81 14.44 -9.37 -0.17
C ASP A 81 15.70 -10.01 0.43
N ASN A 82 15.65 -11.31 0.74
CA ASN A 82 16.80 -12.03 1.27
C ASN A 82 16.69 -13.53 0.98
N CYS A 83 17.52 -14.01 0.07
CA CYS A 83 17.78 -15.42 -0.13
C CYS A 83 19.29 -15.67 -0.25
N LEU A 84 19.68 -16.93 -0.11
CA LEU A 84 21.02 -17.40 -0.31
C LEU A 84 21.14 -17.96 -1.73
N VAL A 85 22.19 -17.57 -2.44
CA VAL A 85 22.62 -18.20 -3.68
C VAL A 85 24.04 -18.72 -3.50
N GLN A 86 24.38 -19.78 -4.20
CA GLN A 86 25.72 -20.34 -4.16
C GLN A 86 26.61 -19.63 -5.17
N GLY A 87 27.64 -18.94 -4.69
CA GLY A 87 28.58 -18.22 -5.54
C GLY A 87 29.65 -19.12 -6.16
N ALA A 88 30.40 -18.55 -7.10
CA ALA A 88 31.62 -19.16 -7.65
C ALA A 88 32.60 -19.52 -6.51
N GLY A 89 32.83 -20.82 -6.28
CA GLY A 89 33.68 -21.32 -5.19
C GLY A 89 32.95 -21.81 -3.92
N GLN A 90 31.66 -22.15 -4.02
CA GLN A 90 30.83 -22.72 -2.94
C GLN A 90 30.55 -21.80 -1.74
N ASN A 91 30.89 -20.51 -1.81
CA ASN A 91 30.52 -19.58 -0.75
C ASN A 91 29.05 -19.15 -0.91
N ALA A 92 28.24 -19.30 0.13
CA ALA A 92 26.85 -18.87 0.11
C ALA A 92 26.79 -17.33 0.23
N MET A 93 26.05 -16.70 -0.67
CA MET A 93 25.94 -15.25 -0.79
C MET A 93 24.50 -14.84 -0.56
N ARG A 94 24.29 -13.79 0.24
CA ARG A 94 22.96 -13.20 0.40
C ARG A 94 22.67 -12.25 -0.73
N VAL A 95 21.50 -12.43 -1.35
CA VAL A 95 21.01 -11.59 -2.45
C VAL A 95 19.55 -11.24 -2.26
N ARG A 96 19.17 -10.07 -2.76
CA ARG A 96 17.78 -9.71 -3.05
C ARG A 96 17.50 -10.03 -4.51
N ILE A 97 16.42 -10.76 -4.77
CA ILE A 97 15.93 -11.06 -6.12
C ILE A 97 14.70 -10.20 -6.39
N SER A 98 14.66 -9.55 -7.54
CA SER A 98 13.48 -8.82 -8.02
C SER A 98 13.26 -9.05 -9.50
N SER A 99 12.05 -8.85 -10.01
CA SER A 99 11.76 -8.99 -11.43
C SER A 99 10.92 -7.86 -12.02
N LEU A 100 11.14 -7.62 -13.31
CA LEU A 100 10.27 -6.85 -14.18
C LEU A 100 9.60 -7.78 -15.17
N ILE A 101 8.28 -7.68 -15.30
CA ILE A 101 7.49 -8.47 -16.25
C ILE A 101 7.45 -7.76 -17.60
N VAL A 102 7.71 -8.51 -18.67
CA VAL A 102 7.60 -8.02 -20.05
C VAL A 102 6.18 -8.35 -20.57
N PRO A 103 5.31 -7.35 -20.84
CA PRO A 103 3.88 -7.57 -21.05
C PRO A 103 3.46 -8.27 -22.35
N ASP A 104 4.40 -8.53 -23.28
CA ASP A 104 4.09 -8.84 -24.68
C ASP A 104 4.62 -10.22 -25.14
N ALA A 105 4.74 -11.17 -24.21
CA ALA A 105 5.12 -12.55 -24.52
C ALA A 105 3.96 -13.51 -24.22
N ALA A 106 3.49 -14.21 -25.27
CA ALA A 106 2.59 -15.34 -25.11
C ALA A 106 3.25 -16.39 -24.18
N PRO A 107 2.52 -17.02 -23.24
CA PRO A 107 3.11 -17.91 -22.24
C PRO A 107 3.92 -19.09 -22.82
N ALA A 108 3.58 -19.51 -24.04
CA ALA A 108 4.21 -20.65 -24.73
C ALA A 108 5.40 -20.27 -25.64
N ASP A 109 5.71 -18.98 -25.82
CA ASP A 109 6.81 -18.57 -26.70
C ASP A 109 8.16 -18.63 -25.95
N GLU A 110 8.88 -19.73 -26.17
CA GLU A 110 10.17 -19.99 -25.52
C GLU A 110 11.28 -19.03 -25.96
N SER A 111 11.08 -18.32 -27.07
CA SER A 111 12.07 -17.39 -27.63
C SER A 111 11.93 -15.96 -27.11
N ARG A 112 10.81 -15.64 -26.45
CA ARG A 112 10.51 -14.30 -25.90
C ARG A 112 10.86 -14.18 -24.43
N THR A 113 11.42 -13.03 -24.09
CA THR A 113 11.65 -12.65 -22.69
C THR A 113 10.31 -12.41 -22.00
N ARG A 114 10.09 -13.15 -20.90
CA ARG A 114 8.93 -13.01 -20.02
C ARG A 114 9.22 -12.14 -18.81
N ALA A 115 10.41 -12.28 -18.24
CA ALA A 115 10.85 -11.44 -17.15
C ALA A 115 12.33 -11.09 -17.26
N LEU A 116 12.68 -9.93 -16.73
CA LEU A 116 14.04 -9.55 -16.39
C LEU A 116 14.19 -9.74 -14.88
N VAL A 117 15.20 -10.49 -14.47
CA VAL A 117 15.47 -10.80 -13.06
C VAL A 117 16.75 -10.10 -12.66
N PHE A 118 16.70 -9.36 -11.56
CA PHE A 118 17.81 -8.61 -11.00
C PHE A 118 18.17 -9.18 -9.63
N MET A 119 19.47 -9.31 -9.39
CA MET A 119 20.04 -9.87 -8.18
C MET A 119 21.04 -8.87 -7.61
N HIS A 120 20.71 -8.37 -6.42
CA HIS A 120 21.52 -7.39 -5.72
C HIS A 120 22.23 -8.08 -4.56
N ARG A 121 23.56 -8.07 -4.58
CA ARG A 121 24.39 -8.64 -3.53
C ARG A 121 24.29 -7.80 -2.26
N LEU A 122 24.10 -8.45 -1.13
CA LEU A 122 24.01 -7.79 0.18
C LEU A 122 25.40 -7.81 0.87
N ASP A 123 26.40 -7.15 0.27
CA ASP A 123 27.77 -7.10 0.84
C ASP A 123 27.94 -6.02 1.93
N GLY A 124 28.65 -6.35 3.01
CA GLY A 124 29.14 -5.39 4.03
C GLY A 124 28.31 -5.28 5.31
N ALA A 125 27.20 -6.00 5.45
CA ALA A 125 26.45 -6.08 6.70
C ALA A 125 26.96 -7.26 7.56
N HIS A 126 27.29 -6.98 8.81
CA HIS A 126 27.68 -7.96 9.84
C HIS A 126 26.87 -9.27 9.81
N PRO A 127 27.48 -10.42 10.17
CA PRO A 127 26.74 -11.65 10.40
C PRO A 127 25.71 -11.38 11.52
N GLN A 128 24.44 -11.63 11.21
CA GLN A 128 23.29 -11.46 12.11
C GLN A 128 22.89 -10.03 12.51
N GLN A 129 22.76 -9.09 11.56
CA GLN A 129 21.58 -8.24 11.64
C GLN A 129 20.45 -8.94 10.88
N PRO A 130 19.36 -9.37 11.54
CA PRO A 130 18.12 -9.58 10.79
C PRO A 130 17.92 -8.31 9.95
N MET A 131 17.49 -8.45 8.69
CA MET A 131 16.93 -7.28 7.98
C MET A 131 16.06 -6.56 9.00
N PRO A 132 16.25 -5.25 9.27
CA PRO A 132 15.40 -4.57 10.23
C PRO A 132 13.97 -4.87 9.80
N GLN A 133 13.26 -5.71 10.57
CA GLN A 133 11.92 -6.09 10.15
C GLN A 133 11.17 -4.77 10.10
N PRO A 134 10.50 -4.49 8.98
CA PRO A 134 10.09 -3.13 8.69
C PRO A 134 9.20 -2.64 9.82
N LEU A 135 9.40 -1.39 10.20
CA LEU A 135 8.57 -0.75 11.21
C LEU A 135 7.14 -0.71 10.68
N HIS A 136 6.21 -1.39 11.35
CA HIS A 136 4.80 -1.31 11.01
C HIS A 136 4.22 -0.06 11.65
N ILE A 137 3.94 0.96 10.86
CA ILE A 137 3.32 2.20 11.33
C ILE A 137 1.88 2.23 10.86
N ARG A 138 0.98 2.48 11.81
CA ARG A 138 -0.43 2.71 11.54
C ARG A 138 -0.77 4.15 11.87
N MET A 139 -1.32 4.85 10.89
CA MET A 139 -1.71 6.26 10.99
C MET A 139 -3.17 6.51 10.59
N LEU A 140 -3.87 5.52 10.02
CA LEU A 140 -5.30 5.62 9.72
C LEU A 140 -6.12 5.18 10.94
N GLY A 141 -6.55 6.17 11.72
CA GLY A 141 -7.12 6.04 13.07
C GLY A 141 -6.06 6.28 14.15
N ARG A 142 -6.16 5.56 15.28
CA ARG A 142 -5.18 5.65 16.37
C ARG A 142 -3.77 5.33 15.91
N PHE A 143 -2.82 6.14 16.34
CA PHE A 143 -1.42 5.95 15.97
C PHE A 143 -0.85 4.74 16.70
N SER A 144 -0.22 3.83 15.96
CA SER A 144 0.50 2.72 16.57
C SER A 144 1.72 2.33 15.77
N VAL A 145 2.71 1.81 16.47
CA VAL A 145 3.99 1.39 15.89
C VAL A 145 4.30 0.00 16.42
N ALA A 146 4.74 -0.89 15.53
CA ALA A 146 5.23 -2.20 15.92
C ALA A 146 6.55 -2.52 15.22
N LEU A 147 7.48 -3.08 15.98
CA LEU A 147 8.75 -3.60 15.48
C LEU A 147 8.74 -5.12 15.72
N ASN A 148 9.07 -5.90 14.70
CA ASN A 148 8.97 -7.36 14.76
C ASN A 148 7.59 -7.87 15.24
N HIS A 149 6.51 -7.24 14.75
CA HIS A 149 5.12 -7.49 15.19
C HIS A 149 4.85 -7.27 16.69
N ARG A 150 5.81 -6.72 17.44
CA ARG A 150 5.62 -6.33 18.85
C ARG A 150 5.23 -4.87 18.91
N PRO A 151 4.06 -4.53 19.47
CA PRO A 151 3.66 -3.15 19.69
C PRO A 151 4.72 -2.43 20.53
N ILE A 152 5.13 -1.25 20.08
CA ILE A 152 5.91 -0.33 20.88
C ILE A 152 4.89 0.56 21.61
N ALA A 153 4.91 0.55 22.94
CA ALA A 153 3.93 1.26 23.76
C ALA A 153 4.12 2.78 23.65
N THR A 154 3.59 3.41 22.60
CA THR A 154 3.67 4.85 22.30
C THR A 154 3.17 5.75 23.43
N GLU A 155 2.24 5.24 24.23
CA GLU A 155 1.58 5.94 25.34
C GLU A 155 2.48 6.08 26.58
N THR A 156 3.43 5.16 26.78
CA THR A 156 4.39 5.23 27.91
C THR A 156 5.64 6.05 27.57
N TRP A 157 5.69 6.66 26.37
CA TRP A 157 6.85 7.43 25.93
C TRP A 157 6.92 8.75 26.69
N GLN A 158 7.90 8.87 27.58
CA GLN A 158 8.13 10.08 28.38
C GLN A 158 8.42 11.34 27.52
N ARG A 159 8.72 11.18 26.22
CA ARG A 159 9.04 12.29 25.31
C ARG A 159 8.08 12.32 24.12
N LYS A 160 6.94 13.00 24.30
CA LYS A 160 5.91 13.25 23.26
C LYS A 160 6.50 13.79 21.94
N ALA A 161 7.56 14.60 22.00
CA ALA A 161 8.24 15.13 20.82
C ALA A 161 8.84 14.05 19.91
N ALA A 162 9.31 12.92 20.46
CA ALA A 162 9.86 11.82 19.66
C ALA A 162 8.76 11.07 18.89
N VAL A 163 7.59 10.84 19.52
CA VAL A 163 6.40 10.28 18.86
C VAL A 163 5.97 11.20 17.70
N LYS A 164 5.85 12.50 17.99
CA LYS A 164 5.40 13.51 17.03
C LYS A 164 6.37 13.60 15.83
N LEU A 165 7.68 13.57 16.10
CA LEU A 165 8.72 13.49 15.07
C LEU A 165 8.60 12.23 14.20
N LEU A 166 8.31 11.06 14.79
CA LEU A 166 8.10 9.84 14.02
C LEU A 166 6.89 9.95 13.10
N LYS A 167 5.77 10.51 13.58
CA LYS A 167 4.57 10.77 12.76
C LYS A 167 4.89 11.67 11.56
N MET A 168 5.65 12.75 11.78
CA MET A 168 6.10 13.66 10.72
C MET A 168 6.98 12.95 9.69
N LEU A 169 7.99 12.19 10.12
CA LEU A 169 8.87 11.46 9.21
C LEU A 169 8.13 10.35 8.45
N ALA A 170 7.17 9.67 9.10
CA ALA A 170 6.35 8.64 8.46
C ALA A 170 5.43 9.22 7.37
N MET A 171 4.88 10.41 7.59
CA MET A 171 4.12 11.14 6.55
C MET A 171 4.97 11.49 5.32
N HIS A 172 6.27 11.68 5.51
CA HIS A 172 7.24 11.99 4.48
C HIS A 172 8.19 10.80 4.23
N THR A 173 7.68 9.56 4.35
CA THR A 173 8.50 8.36 4.16
C THR A 173 9.24 8.40 2.82
N GLY A 174 10.55 8.13 2.84
CA GLY A 174 11.43 8.18 1.67
C GLY A 174 11.82 9.58 1.20
N GLN A 175 11.33 10.65 1.84
CA GLN A 175 11.67 12.04 1.51
C GLN A 175 12.46 12.70 2.64
N PRO A 176 13.56 13.41 2.34
CA PRO A 176 14.29 14.17 3.33
C PRO A 176 13.45 15.36 3.83
N VAL A 177 13.26 15.46 5.15
CA VAL A 177 12.60 16.59 5.79
C VAL A 177 13.66 17.51 6.40
N PRO A 178 13.76 18.78 5.98
CA PRO A 178 14.71 19.73 6.55
C PRO A 178 14.53 19.89 8.06
N ARG A 179 15.65 19.95 8.79
CA ARG A 179 15.62 20.15 10.25
C ARG A 179 14.83 21.39 10.68
N GLU A 180 14.89 22.46 9.89
CA GLU A 180 14.23 23.74 10.20
C GLU A 180 12.71 23.57 10.16
N ARG A 181 12.22 22.80 9.20
CA ARG A 181 10.79 22.44 9.09
C ARG A 181 10.34 21.54 10.24
N LEU A 182 11.16 20.57 10.64
CA LEU A 182 10.88 19.73 11.81
C LEU A 182 10.85 20.54 13.11
N VAL A 183 11.77 21.49 13.27
CA VAL A 183 11.81 22.39 14.43
C VAL A 183 10.55 23.26 14.47
N GLU A 184 10.17 23.88 13.35
CA GLU A 184 8.98 24.72 13.27
C GLU A 184 7.71 23.95 13.64
N TRP A 185 7.56 22.71 13.17
CA TRP A 185 6.39 21.91 13.49
C TRP A 185 6.37 21.36 14.93
N LEU A 186 7.53 21.06 15.51
CA LEU A 186 7.63 20.51 16.87
C LEU A 186 7.56 21.59 17.94
N TRP A 187 8.18 22.74 17.67
CA TRP A 187 8.32 23.87 18.60
C TRP A 187 8.21 25.21 17.85
N PRO A 188 7.00 25.62 17.46
CA PRO A 188 6.79 26.89 16.76
C PRO A 188 7.39 28.08 17.52
N GLY A 189 8.10 28.96 16.82
CA GLY A 189 8.67 30.19 17.39
C GLY A 189 9.89 30.01 18.31
N VAL A 190 10.49 28.82 18.37
CA VAL A 190 11.74 28.61 19.12
C VAL A 190 12.95 29.22 18.38
N ASP A 191 13.92 29.75 19.11
CA ASP A 191 15.17 30.21 18.51
C ASP A 191 15.96 29.04 17.87
N ASP A 192 16.68 29.31 16.76
CA ASP A 192 17.38 28.29 15.96
C ASP A 192 18.31 27.40 16.80
N LYS A 193 19.08 27.99 17.72
CA LYS A 193 20.03 27.24 18.53
C LYS A 193 19.31 26.26 19.44
N ARG A 194 18.31 26.72 20.21
CA ARG A 194 17.51 25.85 21.08
C ARG A 194 16.70 24.83 20.28
N GLY A 195 16.18 25.20 19.11
CA GLY A 195 15.47 24.29 18.21
C GLY A 195 16.34 23.13 17.75
N ARG A 196 17.57 23.42 17.29
CA ARG A 196 18.54 22.39 16.89
C ARG A 196 18.92 21.46 18.03
N ASP A 197 19.15 21.99 19.23
CA ASP A 197 19.52 21.18 20.39
C ASP A 197 18.36 20.29 20.85
N ARG A 198 17.12 20.82 20.86
CA ARG A 198 15.91 20.02 21.13
C ARG A 198 15.68 18.93 20.08
N LEU A 199 15.89 19.24 18.80
CA LEU A 199 15.74 18.26 17.71
C LEU A 199 16.74 17.11 17.85
N LYS A 200 18.01 17.39 18.19
CA LYS A 200 19.01 16.34 18.46
C LYS A 200 18.56 15.39 19.58
N VAL A 201 18.00 15.94 20.66
CA VAL A 201 17.47 15.15 21.78
C VAL A 201 16.27 14.30 21.34
N ALA A 202 15.36 14.86 20.55
CA ALA A 202 14.20 14.13 20.02
C ALA A 202 14.62 12.99 19.07
N ILE A 203 15.55 13.24 18.15
CA ILE A 203 16.13 12.23 17.25
C ILE A 203 16.83 11.14 18.04
N HIS A 204 17.66 11.50 19.02
CA HIS A 204 18.34 10.52 19.87
C HIS A 204 17.33 9.63 20.61
N SER A 205 16.30 10.25 21.19
CA SER A 205 15.22 9.53 21.88
C SER A 205 14.47 8.58 20.93
N LEU A 206 14.18 9.03 19.72
CA LEU A 206 13.51 8.21 18.72
C LEU A 206 14.37 7.03 18.24
N ARG A 207 15.69 7.24 18.04
CA ARG A 207 16.63 6.17 17.70
C ARG A 207 16.74 5.10 18.80
N GLN A 208 16.82 5.51 20.06
CA GLN A 208 16.82 4.58 21.20
C GLN A 208 15.56 3.74 21.22
N LEU A 209 14.43 4.38 20.94
CA LEU A 209 13.14 3.76 20.99
C LEU A 209 12.90 2.71 19.90
N LEU A 210 13.39 2.99 18.69
CA LEU A 210 13.26 2.07 17.56
C LEU A 210 14.25 0.90 17.66
N GLY A 211 15.09 0.85 18.69
CA GLY A 211 16.09 -0.22 18.91
C GLY A 211 17.12 -0.36 17.79
N SER A 212 17.14 0.60 16.85
CA SER A 212 17.92 0.57 15.62
C SER A 212 18.40 1.98 15.31
N GLY A 213 19.63 2.29 15.73
CA GLY A 213 20.23 3.62 15.59
C GLY A 213 20.27 4.16 14.15
N ASN A 214 20.15 3.27 13.16
CA ASN A 214 20.28 3.57 11.73
C ASN A 214 18.94 3.70 10.98
N LEU A 215 17.78 3.55 11.64
CA LEU A 215 16.48 3.66 10.94
C LEU A 215 16.16 5.08 10.46
N ILE A 216 16.80 6.08 11.08
CA ILE A 216 16.62 7.49 10.72
C ILE A 216 17.90 7.98 10.06
N GLU A 217 17.80 8.18 8.76
CA GLU A 217 18.88 8.75 7.95
C GLU A 217 19.01 10.23 8.24
N HIS A 218 20.25 10.72 8.18
CA HIS A 218 20.57 12.12 8.32
C HIS A 218 21.61 12.50 7.27
N ALA A 219 21.20 13.33 6.32
CA ALA A 219 22.03 13.85 5.24
C ALA A 219 21.58 15.29 4.95
N ASP A 220 22.51 16.16 4.55
CA ASP A 220 22.21 17.53 4.10
C ASP A 220 21.27 18.32 5.03
N LYS A 221 21.54 18.27 6.34
CA LYS A 221 20.75 18.95 7.40
C LYS A 221 19.26 18.52 7.43
N SER A 222 18.95 17.35 6.89
CA SER A 222 17.61 16.79 6.79
C SER A 222 17.58 15.41 7.44
N TYR A 223 16.38 14.99 7.84
CA TYR A 223 16.14 13.65 8.37
C TYR A 223 15.14 12.92 7.48
N ALA A 224 15.35 11.63 7.27
CA ALA A 224 14.47 10.79 6.49
C ALA A 224 14.22 9.46 7.18
N LEU A 225 13.03 8.91 6.95
CA LEU A 225 12.68 7.54 7.29
C LEU A 225 12.64 6.74 5.98
N PRO A 226 13.55 5.77 5.76
CA PRO A 226 13.65 5.07 4.48
C PRO A 226 12.42 4.21 4.20
N THR A 227 11.93 4.23 2.95
CA THR A 227 10.75 3.43 2.54
C THR A 227 10.97 1.93 2.74
N ALA A 228 12.18 1.43 2.49
CA ALA A 228 12.52 0.02 2.67
C ALA A 228 12.44 -0.44 4.14
N ALA A 229 12.42 0.49 5.09
CA ALA A 229 12.48 0.22 6.51
C ALA A 229 11.10 0.31 7.21
N VAL A 230 10.02 0.60 6.46
CA VAL A 230 8.69 0.89 7.01
C VAL A 230 7.58 0.28 6.17
N LEU A 231 6.60 -0.32 6.86
CA LEU A 231 5.30 -0.65 6.29
C LEU A 231 4.26 0.31 6.86
N LEU A 232 3.72 1.17 5.98
CA LEU A 232 2.77 2.22 6.33
C LEU A 232 1.37 1.88 5.81
N ASP A 233 0.37 1.90 6.69
CA ASP A 233 -1.03 1.65 6.31
C ASP A 233 -1.59 2.71 5.34
N VAL A 234 -1.17 3.97 5.47
CA VAL A 234 -1.51 5.05 4.51
C VAL A 234 -1.04 4.72 3.10
N ALA A 235 0.24 4.35 2.93
CA ALA A 235 0.80 4.03 1.61
C ALA A 235 0.11 2.81 0.98
N LEU A 236 -0.20 1.80 1.80
CA LEU A 236 -0.94 0.62 1.35
C LEU A 236 -2.39 0.98 0.97
N PHE A 237 -3.07 1.79 1.77
CA PHE A 237 -4.42 2.28 1.49
C PHE A 237 -4.47 3.01 0.14
N GLU A 238 -3.60 4.00 -0.08
CA GLU A 238 -3.57 4.77 -1.33
C GLU A 238 -3.31 3.90 -2.56
N ARG A 239 -2.38 2.94 -2.43
CA ARG A 239 -2.08 1.97 -3.50
C ARG A 239 -3.32 1.12 -3.82
N LEU A 240 -3.97 0.57 -2.81
CA LEU A 240 -5.16 -0.28 -2.99
C LEU A 240 -6.34 0.50 -3.58
N VAL A 241 -6.56 1.75 -3.17
CA VAL A 241 -7.59 2.61 -3.80
C VAL A 241 -7.24 2.86 -5.27
N SER A 242 -5.99 3.23 -5.56
CA SER A 242 -5.53 3.48 -6.93
C SER A 242 -5.64 2.25 -7.84
N GLU A 243 -5.32 1.07 -7.32
CA GLU A 243 -5.51 -0.21 -8.02
C GLU A 243 -7.01 -0.50 -8.23
N GLY A 244 -7.83 -0.33 -7.19
CA GLY A 244 -9.26 -0.56 -7.22
C GLY A 244 -9.98 0.28 -8.27
N ILE A 245 -9.74 1.60 -8.28
CA ILE A 245 -10.32 2.53 -9.28
C ILE A 245 -9.85 2.16 -10.70
N ARG A 246 -8.57 1.79 -10.87
CA ARG A 246 -8.04 1.36 -12.17
C ARG A 246 -8.73 0.09 -12.67
N HIS A 247 -8.98 -0.88 -11.80
CA HIS A 247 -9.72 -2.10 -12.14
C HIS A 247 -11.19 -1.80 -12.46
N ALA A 248 -11.83 -0.87 -11.74
CA ALA A 248 -13.20 -0.44 -12.04
C ALA A 248 -13.30 0.16 -13.45
N ARG A 249 -12.36 1.05 -13.81
CA ARG A 249 -12.29 1.67 -15.16
C ARG A 249 -12.02 0.66 -16.28
N ARG A 250 -11.34 -0.44 -15.98
CA ARG A 250 -11.07 -1.55 -16.92
C ARG A 250 -12.19 -2.60 -16.96
N GLN A 251 -13.33 -2.33 -16.32
CA GLN A 251 -14.46 -3.26 -16.25
C GLN A 251 -14.07 -4.61 -15.62
N CYS A 252 -13.22 -4.59 -14.59
CA CYS A 252 -12.87 -5.76 -13.77
C CYS A 252 -13.46 -5.59 -12.35
N PRO A 253 -14.80 -5.66 -12.18
CA PRO A 253 -15.47 -5.31 -10.92
C PRO A 253 -15.07 -6.21 -9.74
N GLU A 254 -14.71 -7.47 -9.95
CA GLU A 254 -14.26 -8.41 -8.90
C GLU A 254 -12.95 -7.94 -8.26
N LEU A 255 -11.96 -7.62 -9.10
CA LEU A 255 -10.66 -7.14 -8.66
C LEU A 255 -10.78 -5.75 -8.03
N ALA A 256 -11.62 -4.90 -8.62
CA ALA A 256 -11.92 -3.58 -8.08
C ALA A 256 -12.53 -3.68 -6.68
N ALA A 257 -13.58 -4.49 -6.51
CA ALA A 257 -14.23 -4.70 -5.22
C ALA A 257 -13.28 -5.27 -4.17
N THR A 258 -12.42 -6.22 -4.57
CA THR A 258 -11.40 -6.80 -3.67
C THR A 258 -10.43 -5.74 -3.18
N ARG A 259 -9.84 -4.96 -4.09
CA ARG A 259 -8.84 -3.93 -3.74
C ARG A 259 -9.45 -2.79 -2.92
N LEU A 260 -10.62 -2.30 -3.31
CA LEU A 260 -11.33 -1.27 -2.56
C LEU A 260 -11.75 -1.78 -1.18
N GLY A 261 -12.26 -3.01 -1.09
CA GLY A 261 -12.61 -3.66 0.17
C GLY A 261 -11.43 -3.78 1.13
N ASP A 262 -10.26 -4.19 0.64
CA ASP A 262 -9.03 -4.24 1.43
C ASP A 262 -8.59 -2.84 1.87
N ALA A 263 -8.71 -1.83 1.01
CA ALA A 263 -8.41 -0.44 1.34
C ALA A 263 -9.28 0.08 2.50
N LEU A 264 -10.60 -0.10 2.41
CA LEU A 264 -11.53 0.38 3.44
C LEU A 264 -11.30 -0.29 4.80
N ARG A 265 -10.79 -1.53 4.85
CA ARG A 265 -10.42 -2.20 6.11
C ARG A 265 -9.21 -1.59 6.80
N LEU A 266 -8.31 -0.93 6.06
CA LEU A 266 -7.18 -0.21 6.62
C LEU A 266 -7.59 1.13 7.24
N TYR A 267 -8.63 1.77 6.68
CA TYR A 267 -9.15 3.06 7.13
C TYR A 267 -10.03 2.93 8.38
N ARG A 268 -9.40 2.77 9.55
CA ARG A 268 -10.12 2.60 10.83
C ARG A 268 -10.60 3.91 11.45
N GLY A 269 -9.99 5.02 11.06
CA GLY A 269 -10.33 6.37 11.48
C GLY A 269 -9.54 7.37 10.63
N ASP A 270 -9.74 8.66 10.89
CA ASP A 270 -9.02 9.71 10.17
C ASP A 270 -7.51 9.64 10.44
N LEU A 271 -6.73 10.20 9.51
CA LEU A 271 -5.28 10.29 9.66
C LEU A 271 -4.92 10.93 11.00
N LEU A 272 -4.25 10.17 11.86
CA LEU A 272 -3.81 10.58 13.18
C LEU A 272 -4.95 11.23 13.97
N GLU A 273 -6.02 10.46 14.21
CA GLU A 273 -7.26 10.96 14.82
C GLU A 273 -7.05 11.62 16.20
N GLU A 274 -6.01 11.19 16.92
CA GLU A 274 -5.62 11.72 18.24
C GLU A 274 -4.94 13.10 18.15
N ASP A 275 -4.44 13.47 16.96
CA ASP A 275 -3.74 14.73 16.68
C ASP A 275 -4.65 15.70 15.90
N ALA A 276 -5.96 15.74 16.20
CA ALA A 276 -6.97 16.47 15.42
C ALA A 276 -6.64 17.96 15.19
N TYR A 277 -5.98 18.62 16.15
CA TYR A 277 -5.64 20.06 16.12
C TYR A 277 -4.25 20.37 15.56
N GLU A 278 -3.56 19.38 15.00
CA GLU A 278 -2.23 19.58 14.44
C GLU A 278 -2.28 20.00 12.95
N ASP A 279 -1.83 21.22 12.66
CA ASP A 279 -1.95 21.81 11.31
C ASP A 279 -1.08 21.12 10.26
N TRP A 280 0.08 20.58 10.65
CA TRP A 280 1.05 19.99 9.72
C TRP A 280 0.53 18.73 9.02
N CYS A 281 -0.53 18.09 9.51
CA CYS A 281 -1.19 16.95 8.86
C CYS A 281 -2.61 17.23 8.38
N ALA A 282 -3.16 18.44 8.58
CA ALA A 282 -4.55 18.76 8.26
C ALA A 282 -4.88 18.54 6.78
N GLN A 283 -4.02 19.01 5.86
CA GLN A 283 -4.23 18.83 4.42
C GLN A 283 -4.18 17.35 4.01
N ALA A 284 -3.23 16.59 4.55
CA ALA A 284 -3.13 15.16 4.26
C ALA A 284 -4.33 14.38 4.80
N ARG A 285 -4.82 14.74 5.99
CA ARG A 285 -6.02 14.17 6.61
C ARG A 285 -7.24 14.40 5.72
N MET A 286 -7.47 15.64 5.29
CA MET A 286 -8.57 15.98 4.39
C MET A 286 -8.50 15.18 3.08
N ARG A 287 -7.32 15.13 2.44
CA ARG A 287 -7.13 14.37 1.20
C ARG A 287 -7.43 12.88 1.37
N LEU A 288 -6.93 12.26 2.45
CA LEU A 288 -7.16 10.83 2.70
C LEU A 288 -8.61 10.53 3.06
N ARG A 289 -9.29 11.45 3.73
CA ARG A 289 -10.73 11.38 4.01
C ARG A 289 -11.56 11.42 2.74
N GLU A 290 -11.27 12.34 1.82
CA GLU A 290 -11.94 12.35 0.50
C GLU A 290 -11.65 11.07 -0.29
N LEU A 291 -10.41 10.58 -0.28
CA LEU A 291 -10.04 9.34 -0.95
C LEU A 291 -10.78 8.12 -0.37
N TYR A 292 -11.05 8.11 0.94
CA TYR A 292 -11.88 7.09 1.58
C TYR A 292 -13.31 7.13 1.04
N PHE A 293 -13.93 8.31 0.95
CA PHE A 293 -15.29 8.42 0.43
C PHE A 293 -15.37 8.06 -1.05
N GLU A 294 -14.41 8.47 -1.87
CA GLU A 294 -14.32 8.04 -3.27
C GLU A 294 -14.26 6.51 -3.38
N ALA A 295 -13.38 5.86 -2.59
CA ALA A 295 -13.24 4.41 -2.57
C ALA A 295 -14.52 3.70 -2.09
N ALA A 296 -15.20 4.25 -1.08
CA ALA A 296 -16.45 3.72 -0.55
C ALA A 296 -17.60 3.83 -1.56
N GLU A 297 -17.69 4.95 -2.29
CA GLU A 297 -18.68 5.17 -3.34
C GLU A 297 -18.50 4.15 -4.48
N TYR A 298 -17.27 4.03 -5.01
CA TYR A 298 -16.95 3.04 -6.03
C TYR A 298 -17.29 1.60 -5.60
N LEU A 299 -16.95 1.23 -4.36
CA LEU A 299 -17.25 -0.11 -3.86
C LEU A 299 -18.75 -0.33 -3.69
N ALA A 300 -19.48 0.65 -3.16
CA ALA A 300 -20.94 0.57 -3.01
C ALA A 300 -21.63 0.41 -4.37
N ASP A 301 -21.20 1.16 -5.39
CA ASP A 301 -21.74 1.06 -6.75
C ASP A 301 -21.47 -0.32 -7.38
N ILE A 302 -20.25 -0.84 -7.25
CA ILE A 302 -19.93 -2.19 -7.74
C ILE A 302 -20.81 -3.25 -7.05
N LEU A 303 -21.01 -3.13 -5.73
CA LEU A 303 -21.86 -4.04 -4.98
C LEU A 303 -23.34 -3.92 -5.37
N MET A 304 -23.82 -2.70 -5.65
CA MET A 304 -25.17 -2.44 -6.16
C MET A 304 -25.40 -3.10 -7.52
N GLN A 305 -24.47 -2.92 -8.47
CA GLN A 305 -24.54 -3.55 -9.80
C GLN A 305 -24.55 -5.07 -9.74
N ARG A 306 -23.98 -5.64 -8.68
CA ARG A 306 -23.93 -7.09 -8.41
C ARG A 306 -25.08 -7.59 -7.54
N HIS A 307 -26.11 -6.76 -7.33
CA HIS A 307 -27.26 -7.09 -6.47
C HIS A 307 -26.88 -7.47 -5.02
N SER A 308 -25.69 -7.08 -4.56
CA SER A 308 -25.18 -7.34 -3.20
C SER A 308 -25.62 -6.22 -2.24
N PHE A 309 -26.94 -5.99 -2.16
CA PHE A 309 -27.54 -4.82 -1.51
C PHE A 309 -27.22 -4.70 -0.02
N ASP A 310 -27.11 -5.81 0.71
CA ASP A 310 -26.73 -5.78 2.13
C ASP A 310 -25.29 -5.33 2.32
N ALA A 311 -24.38 -5.76 1.42
CA ALA A 311 -22.99 -5.35 1.48
C ALA A 311 -22.84 -3.86 1.11
N ALA A 312 -23.50 -3.42 0.05
CA ALA A 312 -23.53 -2.00 -0.34
C ALA A 312 -24.11 -1.12 0.78
N GLY A 313 -25.20 -1.56 1.41
CA GLY A 313 -25.82 -0.90 2.55
C GLY A 313 -24.85 -0.73 3.73
N ARG A 314 -24.06 -1.77 4.06
CA ARG A 314 -23.03 -1.67 5.11
C ARG A 314 -21.93 -0.66 4.78
N ILE A 315 -21.52 -0.54 3.52
CA ILE A 315 -20.55 0.48 3.09
C ILE A 315 -21.15 1.87 3.28
N CYS A 316 -22.40 2.08 2.86
CA CYS A 316 -23.09 3.36 3.04
C CYS A 316 -23.24 3.72 4.52
N ASP A 317 -23.65 2.78 5.36
CA ASP A 317 -23.83 2.98 6.79
C ASP A 317 -22.48 3.34 7.47
N ALA A 318 -21.37 2.72 7.05
CA ALA A 318 -20.03 3.02 7.54
C ALA A 318 -19.48 4.38 7.07
N ALA A 319 -19.88 4.83 5.88
CA ALA A 319 -19.54 6.17 5.38
C ALA A 319 -20.33 7.25 6.12
N LEU A 320 -21.64 7.05 6.30
CA LEU A 320 -22.53 8.00 6.99
C LEU A 320 -22.23 8.10 8.50
N SER A 321 -21.65 7.08 9.12
CA SER A 321 -21.19 7.19 10.51
C SER A 321 -19.95 8.09 10.66
N ARG A 322 -19.20 8.30 9.58
CA ARG A 322 -18.05 9.22 9.54
C ARG A 322 -18.45 10.63 9.13
N GLU A 323 -19.40 10.75 8.19
CA GLU A 323 -19.91 12.03 7.72
C GLU A 323 -21.36 11.91 7.24
N ASP A 324 -22.28 12.29 8.14
CA ASP A 324 -23.72 12.13 7.96
C ASP A 324 -24.28 13.04 6.85
N CYS A 325 -23.62 14.15 6.50
CA CYS A 325 -24.06 15.04 5.43
C CYS A 325 -23.64 14.57 4.01
N ARG A 326 -23.02 13.39 3.87
CA ARG A 326 -22.65 12.84 2.56
C ARG A 326 -23.87 12.25 1.84
N GLU A 327 -24.56 13.13 1.13
CA GLU A 327 -25.82 12.84 0.44
C GLU A 327 -25.77 11.61 -0.49
N VAL A 328 -24.63 11.39 -1.18
CA VAL A 328 -24.47 10.24 -2.09
C VAL A 328 -24.69 8.90 -1.38
N PHE A 329 -24.20 8.74 -0.15
CA PHE A 329 -24.38 7.50 0.61
C PHE A 329 -25.80 7.36 1.16
N HIS A 330 -26.49 8.47 1.47
CA HIS A 330 -27.93 8.41 1.74
C HIS A 330 -28.71 7.91 0.52
N ARG A 331 -28.39 8.42 -0.67
CA ARG A 331 -29.01 8.01 -1.93
C ARG A 331 -28.78 6.54 -2.24
N LEU A 332 -27.53 6.07 -2.20
CA LEU A 332 -27.19 4.66 -2.39
C LEU A 332 -27.87 3.76 -1.35
N ARG A 333 -27.93 4.20 -0.09
CA ARG A 333 -28.62 3.46 0.98
C ARG A 333 -30.12 3.33 0.74
N MET A 334 -30.78 4.40 0.30
CA MET A 334 -32.19 4.35 -0.09
C MET A 334 -32.43 3.38 -1.25
N GLN A 335 -31.55 3.39 -2.26
CA GLN A 335 -31.63 2.46 -3.39
C GLN A 335 -31.44 1.00 -2.95
N CYS A 336 -30.50 0.72 -2.05
CA CYS A 336 -30.34 -0.61 -1.44
C CYS A 336 -31.65 -1.06 -0.77
N LEU A 337 -32.27 -0.19 0.04
CA LEU A 337 -33.50 -0.50 0.77
C LEU A 337 -34.67 -0.75 -0.18
N LEU A 338 -34.82 0.06 -1.22
CA LEU A 338 -35.83 -0.15 -2.26
C LEU A 338 -35.65 -1.46 -3.01
N ALA A 339 -34.41 -1.81 -3.37
CA ALA A 339 -34.11 -3.07 -4.04
C ALA A 339 -34.40 -4.31 -3.16
N GLN A 340 -34.42 -4.12 -1.85
CA GLN A 340 -34.81 -5.13 -0.85
C GLN A 340 -36.31 -5.10 -0.51
N GLY A 341 -37.11 -4.25 -1.15
CA GLY A 341 -38.54 -4.07 -0.82
C GLY A 341 -38.81 -3.35 0.49
N ARG A 342 -37.80 -2.77 1.14
CA ARG A 342 -37.88 -2.11 2.45
C ARG A 342 -38.26 -0.63 2.31
N VAL A 343 -39.40 -0.36 1.69
CA VAL A 343 -39.85 0.99 1.29
C VAL A 343 -39.93 1.96 2.48
N GLU A 344 -40.51 1.54 3.61
CA GLU A 344 -40.62 2.41 4.80
C GLU A 344 -39.26 2.81 5.37
N GLN A 345 -38.28 1.93 5.29
CA GLN A 345 -36.93 2.20 5.76
C GLN A 345 -36.22 3.16 4.82
N ALA A 346 -36.44 3.05 3.51
CA ALA A 346 -35.93 4.00 2.53
C ALA A 346 -36.46 5.42 2.81
N GLU A 347 -37.73 5.56 3.20
CA GLU A 347 -38.29 6.86 3.58
C GLU A 347 -37.68 7.41 4.87
N ARG A 348 -37.48 6.56 5.89
CA ARG A 348 -36.76 6.97 7.10
C ARG A 348 -35.34 7.45 6.77
N GLN A 349 -34.67 6.78 5.83
CA GLN A 349 -33.34 7.19 5.37
C GLN A 349 -33.36 8.54 4.64
N PHE A 350 -34.39 8.83 3.84
CA PHE A 350 -34.56 10.15 3.21
C PHE A 350 -34.76 11.27 4.23
N ARG A 351 -35.56 11.03 5.28
CA ARG A 351 -35.75 12.00 6.38
C ARG A 351 -34.43 12.29 7.09
N ARG A 352 -33.66 11.25 7.43
CA ARG A 352 -32.33 11.41 8.01
C ARG A 352 -31.40 12.23 7.10
N CYS A 353 -31.41 11.97 5.79
CA CYS A 353 -30.63 12.74 4.81
C CYS A 353 -30.96 14.24 4.87
N ARG A 354 -32.26 14.57 4.83
CA ARG A 354 -32.74 15.95 4.91
C ARG A 354 -32.30 16.63 6.20
N GLU A 355 -32.47 15.95 7.34
CA GLU A 355 -32.10 16.48 8.65
C GLU A 355 -30.58 16.71 8.76
N ALA A 356 -29.76 15.79 8.24
CA ALA A 356 -28.30 15.94 8.24
C ALA A 356 -27.83 17.10 7.36
N LEU A 357 -28.37 17.23 6.14
CA LEU A 357 -28.01 18.32 5.23
C LEU A 357 -28.45 19.70 5.75
N ASP A 358 -29.65 19.79 6.32
CA ASP A 358 -30.15 21.03 6.90
C ASP A 358 -29.32 21.44 8.12
N ARG A 359 -29.03 20.50 9.03
CA ARG A 359 -28.25 20.76 10.25
C ARG A 359 -26.81 21.19 9.97
N GLU A 360 -26.10 20.49 9.08
CA GLU A 360 -24.65 20.70 8.89
C GLU A 360 -24.35 21.77 7.82
N LEU A 361 -25.20 21.90 6.80
CA LEU A 361 -24.93 22.71 5.62
C LEU A 361 -26.03 23.76 5.33
N GLY A 362 -27.21 23.67 5.96
CA GLY A 362 -28.34 24.56 5.70
C GLY A 362 -28.90 24.43 4.27
N VAL A 363 -28.73 23.27 3.63
CA VAL A 363 -29.14 23.04 2.24
C VAL A 363 -30.21 21.95 2.13
N LYS A 364 -30.98 22.00 1.04
CA LYS A 364 -31.94 20.95 0.68
C LYS A 364 -31.24 19.83 -0.11
N PRO A 365 -31.78 18.59 -0.11
CA PRO A 365 -31.25 17.52 -0.94
C PRO A 365 -31.24 17.87 -2.43
N LEU A 366 -30.25 17.36 -3.13
CA LEU A 366 -30.08 17.46 -4.57
C LEU A 366 -31.23 16.76 -5.35
N PRO A 367 -31.46 17.15 -6.62
CA PRO A 367 -32.52 16.59 -7.46
C PRO A 367 -32.48 15.07 -7.59
N GLU A 368 -31.31 14.47 -7.70
CA GLU A 368 -31.14 13.02 -7.84
C GLU A 368 -31.61 12.27 -6.60
N THR A 369 -31.43 12.86 -5.41
CA THR A 369 -31.88 12.31 -4.14
C THR A 369 -33.39 12.49 -3.97
N CYS A 370 -33.91 13.65 -4.39
CA CYS A 370 -35.35 13.89 -4.44
C CYS A 370 -36.06 12.91 -5.38
N GLY A 371 -35.46 12.58 -6.52
CA GLY A 371 -35.99 11.59 -7.46
C GLY A 371 -36.14 10.19 -6.83
N VAL A 372 -35.21 9.78 -5.97
CA VAL A 372 -35.36 8.52 -5.19
C VAL A 372 -36.50 8.64 -4.18
N ALA A 373 -36.65 9.80 -3.52
CA ALA A 373 -37.74 10.04 -2.60
C ALA A 373 -39.13 10.00 -3.26
N ASP A 374 -39.25 10.54 -4.48
CA ASP A 374 -40.50 10.50 -5.24
C ASP A 374 -40.86 9.06 -5.62
N ARG A 375 -39.87 8.24 -6.00
CA ARG A 375 -40.06 6.80 -6.22
C ARG A 375 -40.52 6.08 -4.95
N ILE A 376 -39.96 6.41 -3.78
CA ILE A 376 -40.40 5.86 -2.49
C ILE A 376 -41.88 6.19 -2.25
N ARG A 377 -42.30 7.44 -2.46
CA ARG A 377 -43.71 7.86 -2.28
C ARG A 377 -44.65 7.15 -3.25
N ALA A 378 -44.26 7.00 -4.51
CA ALA A 378 -45.05 6.27 -5.51
C ALA A 378 -45.28 4.80 -5.12
N LEU A 379 -44.23 4.12 -4.65
CA LEU A 379 -44.33 2.73 -4.18
C LEU A 379 -45.23 2.58 -2.93
N ARG A 380 -45.22 3.56 -2.03
CA ARG A 380 -46.13 3.56 -0.88
C ARG A 380 -47.58 3.79 -1.29
N ALA A 381 -47.82 4.68 -2.25
CA ALA A 381 -49.16 4.98 -2.74
C ALA A 381 -49.80 3.80 -3.49
N ALA A 382 -48.98 2.95 -4.14
CA ALA A 382 -49.45 1.76 -4.83
C ALA A 382 -49.95 0.62 -3.90
N GLY A 383 -49.62 0.67 -2.60
CA GLY A 383 -49.97 -0.41 -1.65
C GLY A 383 -49.22 -1.72 -1.91
N PRO A 384 -49.27 -2.70 -1.00
CA PRO A 384 -48.77 -4.05 -1.28
C PRO A 384 -49.62 -4.69 -2.38
N SER A 385 -49.00 -5.13 -3.48
CA SER A 385 -49.67 -5.98 -4.48
C SER A 385 -50.12 -7.26 -3.77
N ILE A 386 -51.43 -7.43 -3.63
CA ILE A 386 -52.04 -8.66 -3.14
C ILE A 386 -52.06 -9.61 -4.36
N ASP A 387 -50.99 -10.39 -4.53
CA ASP A 387 -50.98 -11.57 -5.41
C ASP A 387 -50.93 -12.85 -4.58
#